data_AF-A0A068T5E4-F1
#
_entry.id   AF-A0A068T5E4-F1
#
_cell.length_a   1.000
_cell.length_b   1.000
_cell.length_c   1.000
_cell.angle_alpha   90.00
_cell.angle_beta   90.00
_cell.angle_gamma   90.00
#
_symmetry.space_group_name_H-M   'P 1'
#
loop_
_entity.id
_entity.type
_entity.pdbx_description
1 polymer ?
#
loop_
_entity_poly.entity_id
_entity_poly.type
_entity_poly.pdbx_seq_one_letter_code
_entity_poly.pdbx_strand_id
1 'polypeptide(L)'
;MVLTLSQCSGLPMCCASAKRLLRKCLRMLHLAIESKLPYMIYIDQYGQFGEMGQAAKNAILTPALCRAARGFLDWTQTDLADRSGVSRSTIRDYEGSRHDLHRATEAQLRLAFEQGGVAFVHMEGGHFGVCPRAVQIPQ
;
A
#
# COMPACT_ATOMS: atom_id res chain seq x y z
N MET A 1 20.94 30.58 20.14
CA MET A 1 22.20 31.02 19.51
C MET A 1 21.85 31.91 18.31
N VAL A 2 21.22 33.06 18.56
CA VAL A 2 21.81 34.42 18.47
C VAL A 2 22.68 34.60 17.21
N LEU A 3 22.04 34.98 16.10
CA LEU A 3 22.67 35.80 15.07
C LEU A 3 21.93 37.14 15.07
N THR A 4 22.45 38.06 15.87
CA THR A 4 22.08 39.47 15.87
C THR A 4 22.58 40.11 14.58
N LEU A 5 21.65 40.39 13.66
CA LEU A 5 21.88 41.27 12.51
C LEU A 5 22.01 42.72 13.02
N SER A 6 23.15 43.03 13.62
CA SER A 6 23.60 44.39 13.87
C SER A 6 23.97 45.04 12.54
N GLN A 7 23.33 46.17 12.25
CA GLN A 7 23.82 47.25 11.40
C GLN A 7 24.08 46.93 9.92
N CYS A 8 23.01 47.03 9.12
CA CYS A 8 23.08 47.56 7.75
C CYS A 8 22.42 48.94 7.73
N SER A 9 23.10 49.95 8.27
CA SER A 9 22.72 51.37 8.17
C SER A 9 23.45 52.00 6.98
N GLY A 10 22.86 51.92 5.79
CA GLY A 10 23.39 52.63 4.63
C GLY A 10 23.01 52.04 3.28
N LEU A 11 21.71 52.03 2.94
CA LEU A 11 21.19 52.10 1.57
C LEU A 11 19.66 52.36 1.62
N PRO A 12 19.11 53.20 0.74
CA PRO A 12 17.75 53.69 0.86
C PRO A 12 16.73 52.67 0.32
N MET A 13 15.56 52.65 0.95
CA MET A 13 14.29 52.37 0.28
C MET A 13 14.16 51.02 -0.47
N CYS A 14 14.10 49.89 0.24
CA CYS A 14 13.50 48.66 -0.33
C CYS A 14 12.93 47.62 0.67
N CYS A 15 12.59 47.98 1.92
CA CYS A 15 12.22 46.97 2.93
C CYS A 15 10.75 46.50 2.91
N ALA A 16 9.79 47.32 2.44
CA ALA A 16 8.37 46.93 2.42
C ALA A 16 8.05 45.94 1.28
N SER A 17 8.68 46.12 0.12
CA SER A 17 8.52 45.22 -1.03
C SER A 17 9.21 43.87 -0.78
N ALA A 18 10.43 43.88 -0.21
CA ALA A 18 11.17 42.65 0.12
C ALA A 18 10.44 41.76 1.14
N LYS A 19 9.84 42.31 2.20
CA LYS A 19 9.04 41.54 3.17
C LYS A 19 7.71 41.02 2.59
N ARG A 20 7.14 41.72 1.60
CA ARG A 20 5.92 41.32 0.89
C ARG A 20 6.21 40.24 -0.16
N LEU A 21 7.37 40.32 -0.81
CA LEU A 21 7.95 39.28 -1.67
C LEU A 21 8.33 38.04 -0.87
N LEU A 22 8.96 38.16 0.29
CA LEU A 22 9.32 37.01 1.13
C LEU A 22 8.09 36.29 1.67
N ARG A 23 7.04 37.02 2.08
CA ARG A 23 5.74 36.42 2.46
C ARG A 23 4.97 35.84 1.27
N LYS A 24 5.03 36.46 0.09
CA LYS A 24 4.49 35.87 -1.15
C LYS A 24 5.23 34.60 -1.55
N CYS A 25 6.56 34.57 -1.44
CA CYS A 25 7.38 33.39 -1.69
C CYS A 25 7.10 32.29 -0.65
N LEU A 26 6.99 32.61 0.64
CA LEU A 26 6.68 31.63 1.68
C LEU A 26 5.25 31.06 1.52
N ARG A 27 4.29 31.88 1.09
CA ARG A 27 2.90 31.44 0.81
C ARG A 27 2.78 30.68 -0.52
N MET A 28 3.58 31.01 -1.53
CA MET A 28 3.71 30.20 -2.75
C MET A 28 4.48 28.89 -2.49
N LEU A 29 5.45 28.88 -1.58
CA LEU A 29 6.15 27.67 -1.16
C LEU A 29 5.21 26.76 -0.35
N HIS A 30 4.38 27.33 0.54
CA HIS A 30 3.36 26.58 1.28
C HIS A 30 2.26 26.04 0.37
N LEU A 31 1.77 26.86 -0.59
CA LEU A 31 0.85 26.37 -1.63
C LEU A 31 1.50 25.31 -2.52
N ALA A 32 2.79 25.41 -2.87
CA ALA A 32 3.48 24.40 -3.68
C ALA A 32 3.79 23.10 -2.93
N ILE A 33 3.84 23.13 -1.60
CA ILE A 33 3.93 21.93 -0.76
C ILE A 33 2.55 21.26 -0.63
N GLU A 34 1.45 22.02 -0.58
CA GLU A 34 0.08 21.48 -0.53
C GLU A 34 -0.53 21.19 -1.91
N SER A 35 0.05 21.70 -3.01
CA SER A 35 -0.50 21.59 -4.38
C SER A 35 0.32 20.69 -5.30
N LYS A 36 1.09 19.74 -4.75
CA LYS A 36 1.66 18.64 -5.53
C LYS A 36 0.79 17.37 -5.37
N LEU A 37 -0.49 17.48 -5.72
CA LEU A 37 -1.05 17.01 -7.01
C LEU A 37 -1.68 15.60 -6.81
N PRO A 38 -3.01 15.47 -6.90
CA PRO A 38 -3.79 14.25 -6.70
C PRO A 38 -3.73 13.28 -7.90
N TYR A 39 -2.54 13.04 -8.47
CA TYR A 39 -2.36 12.29 -9.73
C TYR A 39 -1.70 10.92 -9.59
N MET A 40 -1.41 10.48 -8.36
CA MET A 40 -0.62 9.26 -8.13
C MET A 40 -1.31 8.28 -7.18
N ILE A 41 -2.65 8.27 -7.18
CA ILE A 41 -3.43 7.35 -6.39
C ILE A 41 -4.43 6.68 -7.33
N TYR A 42 -4.09 5.50 -7.83
CA TYR A 42 -5.08 4.66 -8.49
C TYR A 42 -5.77 3.83 -7.41
N ILE A 43 -7.09 3.89 -7.40
CA ILE A 43 -7.92 2.94 -6.68
C ILE A 43 -7.76 1.62 -7.44
N ASP A 44 -7.06 0.65 -6.85
CA ASP A 44 -7.08 -0.70 -7.40
C ASP A 44 -8.50 -1.30 -7.25
N GLN A 45 -8.78 -2.42 -7.91
CA GLN A 45 -10.12 -3.04 -7.85
C GLN A 45 -10.58 -3.45 -6.44
N TYR A 46 -9.71 -3.35 -5.43
CA TYR A 46 -9.99 -3.58 -4.02
C TYR A 46 -10.23 -2.30 -3.22
N GLY A 47 -10.25 -1.13 -3.87
CA GLY A 47 -10.51 0.14 -3.21
C GLY A 47 -9.28 0.79 -2.58
N GLN A 48 -8.06 0.28 -2.83
CA GLN A 48 -6.87 0.69 -2.09
C GLN A 48 -6.04 1.77 -2.81
N PHE A 49 -5.43 2.66 -2.02
CA PHE A 49 -4.63 3.79 -2.47
C PHE A 49 -3.13 3.40 -2.53
N GLY A 50 -2.51 3.42 -3.72
CA GLY A 50 -1.08 3.12 -3.89
C GLY A 50 -0.29 4.25 -4.55
N GLU A 51 0.87 4.61 -3.97
CA GLU A 51 1.81 5.61 -4.52
C GLU A 51 2.79 4.97 -5.53
N MET A 52 3.14 5.68 -6.61
CA MET A 52 4.17 5.22 -7.56
C MET A 52 5.58 5.40 -6.98
N GLY A 53 6.33 4.31 -6.88
CA GLY A 53 7.74 4.30 -6.46
C GLY A 53 8.16 3.01 -5.77
N GLN A 54 7.22 2.29 -5.15
CA GLN A 54 7.43 0.90 -4.76
C GLN A 54 6.99 -0.04 -5.89
N ALA A 55 7.96 -0.71 -6.52
CA ALA A 55 7.71 -1.95 -7.27
C ALA A 55 7.30 -3.13 -6.37
N ALA A 56 6.80 -2.87 -5.16
CA ALA A 56 6.03 -3.83 -4.42
C ALA A 56 4.64 -3.82 -5.05
N LYS A 57 4.45 -4.66 -6.07
CA LYS A 57 3.12 -5.06 -6.52
C LYS A 57 2.32 -5.33 -5.25
N ASN A 58 1.29 -4.53 -4.98
CA ASN A 58 0.39 -4.71 -3.85
C ASN A 58 -0.45 -5.97 -4.17
N ALA A 59 0.17 -7.13 -4.05
CA ALA A 59 -0.47 -8.43 -4.08
C ALA A 59 -0.92 -8.68 -2.65
N ILE A 60 -2.23 -8.76 -2.47
CA ILE A 60 -2.85 -9.04 -1.18
C ILE A 60 -2.33 -10.40 -0.69
N LEU A 61 -2.21 -11.34 -1.62
CA LEU A 61 -1.61 -12.63 -1.37
C LEU A 61 -0.12 -12.55 -1.68
N THR A 62 0.71 -12.69 -0.64
CA THR A 62 2.14 -12.95 -0.80
C THR A 62 2.42 -14.45 -0.69
N PRO A 63 3.56 -14.97 -1.21
CA PRO A 63 3.91 -16.38 -1.07
C PRO A 63 3.93 -16.86 0.39
N ALA A 64 4.39 -16.02 1.31
CA ALA A 64 4.37 -16.33 2.75
C ALA A 64 2.94 -16.41 3.29
N LEU A 65 2.08 -15.47 2.88
CA LEU A 65 0.67 -15.45 3.30
C LEU A 65 -0.12 -16.63 2.74
N CYS A 66 0.18 -17.08 1.52
CA CYS A 66 -0.39 -18.29 0.94
C CYS A 66 -0.06 -19.53 1.77
N ARG A 67 1.21 -19.70 2.16
CA ARG A 67 1.61 -20.81 3.05
C ARG A 67 0.96 -20.70 4.43
N ALA A 68 0.87 -19.49 4.98
CA ALA A 68 0.21 -19.25 6.26
C ALA A 68 -1.29 -19.61 6.20
N ALA A 69 -2.01 -19.16 5.17
CA ALA A 69 -3.42 -19.47 4.97
C ALA A 69 -3.67 -20.97 4.80
N ARG A 70 -2.81 -21.68 4.04
CA ARG A 70 -2.90 -23.14 3.97
C ARG A 70 -2.63 -23.82 5.31
N GLY A 71 -1.59 -23.39 6.02
CA GLY A 71 -1.28 -23.94 7.34
C GLY A 71 -2.40 -23.70 8.34
N PHE A 72 -3.09 -22.56 8.24
CA PHE A 72 -4.26 -22.24 9.06
C PHE A 72 -5.44 -23.21 8.82
N LEU A 73 -5.61 -23.65 7.57
CA LEU A 73 -6.71 -24.55 7.15
C LEU A 73 -6.32 -26.03 7.14
N ASP A 74 -5.09 -26.37 7.54
CA ASP A 74 -4.50 -27.71 7.39
C ASP A 74 -4.55 -28.25 5.95
N TRP A 75 -4.39 -27.36 4.95
CA TRP A 75 -4.45 -27.72 3.53
C TRP A 75 -3.07 -28.06 2.94
N THR A 76 -3.03 -29.15 2.19
CA THR A 76 -1.92 -29.47 1.30
C THR A 76 -1.94 -28.58 0.05
N GLN A 77 -0.86 -28.59 -0.75
CA GLN A 77 -0.84 -27.92 -2.05
C GLN A 77 -1.87 -28.50 -3.03
N THR A 78 -2.19 -29.79 -2.90
CA THR A 78 -3.20 -30.46 -3.72
C THR A 78 -4.60 -30.00 -3.31
N ASP A 79 -4.89 -29.91 -2.01
CA ASP A 79 -6.20 -29.42 -1.54
C ASP A 79 -6.48 -27.99 -2.02
N LEU A 80 -5.47 -27.12 -1.99
CA LEU A 80 -5.60 -25.77 -2.53
C LEU A 80 -5.80 -25.77 -4.05
N ALA A 81 -5.10 -26.66 -4.77
CA ALA A 81 -5.28 -26.80 -6.22
C ALA A 81 -6.71 -27.19 -6.57
N ASP A 82 -7.24 -28.21 -5.90
CA ASP A 82 -8.57 -28.75 -6.14
C ASP A 82 -9.67 -27.72 -5.83
N ARG A 83 -9.49 -26.93 -4.77
CA ARG A 83 -10.47 -25.90 -4.35
C ARG A 83 -10.40 -24.62 -5.17
N SER A 84 -9.23 -24.23 -5.65
CA SER A 84 -9.04 -22.99 -6.42
C SER A 84 -9.15 -23.16 -7.93
N GLY A 85 -9.04 -24.39 -8.44
CA GLY A 85 -8.94 -24.67 -9.87
C GLY A 85 -7.58 -24.27 -10.48
N VAL A 86 -6.59 -23.95 -9.65
CA VAL A 86 -5.23 -23.60 -10.07
C VAL A 86 -4.35 -24.85 -10.01
N SER A 87 -3.46 -25.02 -11.00
CA SER A 87 -2.59 -26.20 -11.01
C SER A 87 -1.68 -26.28 -9.77
N ARG A 88 -1.45 -27.48 -9.25
CA ARG A 88 -0.53 -27.72 -8.12
C ARG A 88 0.88 -27.19 -8.39
N SER A 89 1.37 -27.29 -9.64
CA SER A 89 2.66 -26.76 -10.05
C SER A 89 2.71 -25.23 -9.92
N THR A 90 1.66 -24.53 -10.36
CA THR A 90 1.57 -23.07 -10.22
C THR A 90 1.60 -22.64 -8.75
N ILE A 91 0.86 -23.34 -7.88
CA ILE A 91 0.86 -23.09 -6.44
C ILE A 91 2.26 -23.30 -5.84
N ARG A 92 2.89 -24.45 -6.14
CA ARG A 92 4.24 -24.76 -5.65
C ARG A 92 5.26 -23.70 -6.09
N ASP A 93 5.23 -23.32 -7.36
CA ASP A 93 6.20 -22.38 -7.93
C ASP A 93 6.00 -20.97 -7.37
N TYR A 94 4.75 -20.57 -7.14
CA TYR A 94 4.40 -19.32 -6.47
C TYR A 94 4.83 -19.31 -5.00
N GLU A 95 4.54 -20.37 -4.24
CA GLU A 95 4.96 -20.49 -2.84
C GLU A 95 6.48 -20.53 -2.69
N GLY A 96 7.20 -21.01 -3.70
CA GLY A 96 8.65 -20.97 -3.78
C GLY A 96 9.22 -19.63 -4.22
N SER A 97 8.39 -18.58 -4.37
CA SER A 97 8.76 -17.25 -4.84
C SER A 97 9.47 -17.25 -6.20
N ARG A 98 9.16 -18.23 -7.07
CA ARG A 98 9.80 -18.34 -8.40
C ARG A 98 9.13 -17.43 -9.42
N HIS A 99 7.83 -17.19 -9.29
CA HIS A 99 7.04 -16.32 -10.16
C HIS A 99 6.00 -15.54 -9.37
N ASP A 100 5.68 -14.33 -9.83
CA ASP A 100 4.50 -13.59 -9.37
C ASP A 100 3.22 -14.19 -9.97
N LEU A 101 2.13 -14.16 -9.22
CA LEU A 101 0.83 -14.55 -9.74
C LEU A 101 0.26 -13.50 -10.68
N HIS A 102 -0.47 -13.99 -11.69
CA HIS A 102 -1.40 -13.14 -12.41
C HIS A 102 -2.59 -12.79 -11.53
N ARG A 103 -3.20 -11.62 -11.77
CA ARG A 103 -4.31 -11.10 -10.95
C ARG A 103 -5.51 -12.05 -10.88
N ALA A 104 -5.84 -12.72 -11.98
CA ALA A 104 -6.91 -13.71 -12.02
C ALA A 104 -6.62 -14.91 -11.10
N THR A 105 -5.39 -15.43 -11.14
CA THR A 105 -4.97 -16.57 -10.31
C THR A 105 -4.89 -16.19 -8.83
N GLU A 106 -4.41 -14.98 -8.52
CA GLU A 106 -4.44 -14.43 -7.16
C GLU A 106 -5.87 -14.38 -6.61
N ALA A 107 -6.84 -13.92 -7.41
CA ALA A 107 -8.24 -13.86 -7.02
C ALA A 107 -8.85 -15.26 -6.79
N GLN A 108 -8.51 -16.25 -7.63
CA GLN A 108 -8.96 -17.64 -7.46
C GLN A 108 -8.46 -18.25 -6.14
N LEU A 109 -7.17 -18.06 -5.83
CA LEU A 109 -6.59 -18.56 -4.58
C LEU A 109 -7.20 -17.85 -3.36
N ARG A 110 -7.34 -16.52 -3.41
CA ARG A 110 -7.97 -15.74 -2.35
C ARG A 110 -9.40 -16.22 -2.08
N LEU A 111 -10.19 -16.39 -3.13
CA LEU A 111 -11.57 -16.86 -3.01
C LEU A 111 -11.63 -18.27 -2.39
N ALA A 112 -10.75 -19.18 -2.80
CA ALA A 112 -10.71 -20.53 -2.24
C ALA A 112 -10.43 -20.50 -0.73
N PHE A 113 -9.46 -19.70 -0.27
CA PHE A 113 -9.20 -19.51 1.15
C PHE A 113 -10.39 -18.89 1.90
N GLU A 114 -11.05 -17.90 1.29
CA GLU A 114 -12.22 -17.24 1.87
C GLU A 114 -13.41 -18.17 2.03
N GLN A 115 -13.60 -19.08 1.08
CA GLN A 115 -14.59 -20.16 1.15
C GLN A 115 -14.18 -21.24 2.16
N GLY A 116 -12.87 -21.43 2.37
CA GLY A 116 -12.32 -22.30 3.41
C GLY A 116 -12.51 -21.78 4.83
N GLY A 117 -12.96 -20.54 5.01
CA GLY A 117 -13.20 -19.94 6.33
C GLY A 117 -12.04 -19.09 6.85
N VAL A 118 -11.13 -18.66 5.98
CA VAL A 118 -10.12 -17.63 6.27
C VAL A 118 -10.60 -16.27 5.77
N ALA A 119 -10.12 -15.18 6.36
CA ALA A 119 -10.21 -13.84 5.79
C ALA A 119 -8.82 -13.20 5.77
N PHE A 120 -8.60 -12.35 4.77
CA PHE A 120 -7.38 -11.54 4.66
C PHE A 120 -7.67 -10.12 5.15
N VAL A 121 -6.85 -9.62 6.05
CA VAL A 121 -7.02 -8.30 6.67
C VAL A 121 -5.85 -7.42 6.31
N HIS A 122 -6.13 -6.22 5.82
CA HIS A 122 -5.13 -5.19 5.58
C HIS A 122 -4.78 -4.50 6.91
N MET A 123 -3.50 -4.39 7.20
CA MET A 123 -2.94 -3.76 8.39
C MET A 123 -2.22 -2.46 8.01
N GLU A 124 -2.05 -1.57 9.00
CA GLU A 124 -1.22 -0.38 8.83
C GLU A 124 0.20 -0.75 8.35
N GLY A 125 0.76 0.07 7.46
CA GLY A 125 2.07 -0.21 6.84
C GLY A 125 2.04 -1.09 5.58
N GLY A 126 0.85 -1.41 5.04
CA GLY A 126 0.72 -2.18 3.79
C GLY A 126 0.95 -3.68 3.98
N HIS A 127 0.76 -4.18 5.20
CA HIS A 127 0.89 -5.59 5.53
C HIS A 127 -0.46 -6.29 5.47
N PHE A 128 -0.45 -7.59 5.19
CA PHE A 128 -1.65 -8.42 5.18
C PHE A 128 -1.53 -9.56 6.20
N GLY A 129 -2.61 -9.80 6.93
CA GLY A 129 -2.75 -10.89 7.89
C GLY A 129 -3.81 -11.90 7.47
N VAL A 130 -3.74 -13.10 8.06
CA VAL A 130 -4.73 -14.18 7.95
C VAL A 130 -5.47 -14.28 9.28
N CYS A 131 -6.80 -14.32 9.24
CA CYS A 131 -7.64 -14.56 10.42
C CYS A 131 -8.78 -15.52 10.08
N PRO A 132 -9.44 -16.16 11.08
CA PRO A 132 -10.67 -16.90 10.82
C PRO A 132 -11.74 -15.93 10.32
N ARG A 133 -12.51 -16.37 9.33
CA ARG A 133 -13.69 -15.64 8.86
C ARG A 133 -14.67 -15.54 10.02
N ALA A 134 -14.93 -14.31 10.47
CA ALA A 134 -15.94 -14.07 11.49
C ALA A 134 -17.28 -14.64 11.00
N VAL A 135 -17.87 -15.54 11.78
CA VAL A 135 -19.27 -15.93 11.60
C VAL A 135 -20.10 -14.68 11.86
N GLN A 136 -20.82 -14.21 10.85
CA GLN A 136 -21.87 -13.22 11.07
C GLN A 136 -22.92 -13.89 11.96
N ILE A 137 -22.94 -13.57 13.25
CA ILE A 137 -24.05 -13.93 14.14
C ILE A 137 -25.20 -13.01 13.71
N PRO A 138 -26.29 -13.54 13.13
CA PRO A 138 -27.46 -12.71 12.83
C PRO A 138 -27.95 -12.08 14.14
N GLN A 139 -28.13 -10.76 14.12
CA GLN A 139 -28.74 -10.01 15.22
C GLN A 139 -30.25 -10.32 15.29
#